data_AF-A0ABD1ER81-F1
#
_entry.id   AF-A0ABD1ER81-F1
#
_cell.length_a   1.000
_cell.length_b   1.000
_cell.length_c   1.000
_cell.angle_alpha   90.00
_cell.angle_beta   90.00
_cell.angle_gamma   90.00
#
_symmetry.space_group_name_H-M   'P 1'
#
loop_
_entity.id
_entity.type
_entity.pdbx_description
1 polymer ?
#
loop_
_entity_poly.entity_id
_entity_poly.type
_entity_poly.pdbx_seq_one_letter_code
_entity_poly.pdbx_strand_id
1 'polypeptide(L)'
;MAFNITMSPLRRRHCLFVIGFVLFVPFCFFVIFSMPDVSSEQVLIERIAELQVKLQYLDSMYRTRQEDLRRLSEHIDLLSLPPNTGENTTGLLTSTTPEIKPEIKQIIKNMSGMAAAQGLNPPVSLRMPSSYHFLPHLLDDPSSLRLAYLVSKGRMGVSMVLGVPTVKREKQSYLLDTLQNLIDGMTIEEANDSLIVVFIAETDLEYILQVAKEIEFRFSAYIESGLIEVLSPSANYYPDFDKLRITLGDSPERVRWRSKQNLDFAYLMSYSQPKGTFYVQLEDDILARPQYISEMKNFAIEKTSKKEEWFVLDFCQLGFIGKMFKSAELPWLITFFQMFYNDKPVDWLLDHLLYTKVCNYEKNNDMCKREKAKKWIHYKPSLFQHIGTHSSLKGKVQKLKDKQFGKVALFFPHTNPEANITSSIKHYKQYTLKRAYLGETFFWGLLPQPGDQLIFRFTAPIIIKSFLFKSGNAEHPSDKFYNTTVEVLPLDGPASSNSIFTSWASANLTSDGYVIVGKFDGSGIARGTVDESLGKIQSLRLHVHSDSENWAILSEIHIQDEQSSR
;
A
#
# COMPACT_ATOMS: atom_id res chain seq x y z
N MET A 1 75.38 35.00 -30.48
CA MET A 1 74.64 36.17 -30.98
C MET A 1 73.37 36.32 -30.17
N ALA A 2 73.38 37.18 -29.16
CA ALA A 2 72.20 37.49 -28.36
C ALA A 2 71.39 38.57 -29.10
N PHE A 3 70.22 38.20 -29.65
CA PHE A 3 69.23 39.20 -30.06
C PHE A 3 68.49 39.69 -28.81
N ASN A 4 68.96 40.81 -28.30
CA ASN A 4 68.42 41.52 -27.16
C ASN A 4 67.18 42.32 -27.64
N ILE A 5 65.99 41.73 -27.52
CA ILE A 5 64.74 42.48 -27.74
C ILE A 5 64.28 43.00 -26.38
N THR A 6 64.52 44.28 -26.14
CA THR A 6 64.00 45.05 -25.00
C THR A 6 62.48 45.19 -25.14
N MET A 7 61.74 44.22 -24.63
CA MET A 7 60.28 44.31 -24.55
C MET A 7 59.87 45.17 -23.35
N SER A 8 58.99 46.14 -23.56
CA SER A 8 58.43 46.99 -22.52
C SER A 8 57.73 46.16 -21.42
N PRO A 9 57.70 46.63 -20.15
CA PRO A 9 57.18 45.86 -19.01
C PRO A 9 55.70 45.45 -19.18
N LEU A 10 54.92 46.22 -19.95
CA LEU A 10 53.54 45.89 -20.34
C LEU A 10 53.48 44.64 -21.23
N ARG A 11 54.36 44.53 -22.24
CA ARG A 11 54.33 43.44 -23.21
C ARG A 11 54.79 42.10 -22.60
N ARG A 12 55.68 42.14 -21.61
CA ARG A 12 56.10 40.96 -20.83
C ARG A 12 54.98 40.42 -19.93
N ARG A 13 54.17 41.30 -19.33
CA ARG A 13 52.95 40.91 -18.59
C ARG A 13 51.92 40.27 -19.53
N HIS A 14 51.66 40.86 -20.70
CA HIS A 14 50.73 40.28 -21.67
C HIS A 14 51.18 38.91 -22.19
N CYS A 15 52.47 38.69 -22.46
CA CYS A 15 52.97 37.37 -22.83
C CYS A 15 52.80 36.33 -21.71
N LEU A 16 53.02 36.70 -20.45
CA LEU A 16 52.78 35.80 -19.31
C LEU A 16 51.29 35.46 -19.13
N PHE A 17 50.40 36.44 -19.33
CA PHE A 17 48.95 36.19 -19.33
C PHE A 17 48.51 35.28 -20.47
N VAL A 18 49.08 35.46 -21.68
CA VAL A 18 48.78 34.59 -22.83
C VAL A 18 49.31 33.17 -22.60
N ILE A 19 50.51 33.00 -22.07
CA ILE A 19 51.05 31.66 -21.72
C ILE A 19 50.22 31.00 -20.61
N GLY A 20 49.82 31.77 -19.59
CA GLY A 20 48.89 31.31 -18.57
C GLY A 20 47.56 30.87 -19.16
N PHE A 21 46.99 31.63 -20.09
CA PHE A 21 45.73 31.28 -20.75
C PHE A 21 45.85 30.03 -21.64
N VAL A 22 46.95 29.91 -22.42
CA VAL A 22 47.19 28.78 -23.32
C VAL A 22 47.49 27.49 -22.58
N LEU A 23 48.02 27.53 -21.35
CA LEU A 23 48.25 26.33 -20.54
C LEU A 23 47.09 26.00 -19.60
N PHE A 24 46.46 27.02 -19.03
CA PHE A 24 45.41 26.86 -18.04
C PHE A 24 44.08 26.48 -18.67
N VAL A 25 43.74 27.02 -19.86
CA VAL A 25 42.48 26.69 -20.53
C VAL A 25 42.42 25.23 -20.96
N PRO A 26 43.43 24.64 -21.65
CA PRO A 26 43.42 23.22 -21.97
C PRO A 26 43.46 22.32 -20.74
N PHE A 27 44.14 22.75 -19.67
CA PHE A 27 44.16 22.02 -18.40
C PHE A 27 42.78 22.01 -17.72
N CYS A 28 42.07 23.15 -17.70
CA CYS A 28 40.69 23.22 -17.23
C CYS A 28 39.76 22.37 -18.09
N PHE A 29 39.92 22.41 -19.42
CA PHE A 29 39.17 21.53 -20.32
C PHE A 29 39.48 20.05 -20.06
N PHE A 30 40.74 19.67 -19.86
CA PHE A 30 41.13 18.30 -19.52
C PHE A 30 40.54 17.85 -18.18
N VAL A 31 40.53 18.71 -17.15
CA VAL A 31 39.93 18.39 -15.84
C VAL A 31 38.40 18.26 -15.93
N ILE A 32 37.73 19.08 -16.75
CA ILE A 32 36.28 19.02 -16.94
C ILE A 32 35.89 17.77 -17.76
N PHE A 33 36.65 17.43 -18.80
CA PHE A 33 36.36 16.29 -19.69
C PHE A 33 36.95 14.94 -19.23
N SER A 34 37.89 14.94 -18.28
CA SER A 34 38.44 13.71 -17.67
C SER A 34 37.81 13.37 -16.32
N MET A 35 36.67 13.97 -15.99
CA MET A 35 35.84 13.48 -14.88
C MET A 35 35.45 12.03 -15.20
N PRO A 36 35.89 11.04 -14.40
CA PRO A 36 35.44 9.66 -14.60
C PRO A 36 33.91 9.63 -14.50
N ASP A 37 33.27 8.76 -15.26
CA ASP A 37 31.82 8.64 -15.30
C ASP A 37 31.29 8.03 -13.98
N VAL A 38 31.18 8.88 -12.95
CA VAL A 38 30.73 8.53 -11.59
C VAL A 38 29.33 7.92 -11.60
N SER A 39 28.54 8.16 -12.65
CA SER A 39 27.20 7.59 -12.78
C SER A 39 27.24 6.06 -12.86
N SER A 40 28.22 5.50 -13.55
CA SER A 40 28.39 4.06 -13.71
C SER A 40 28.76 3.37 -12.39
N GLU A 41 29.62 4.00 -11.58
CA GLU A 41 30.00 3.52 -10.26
C GLU A 41 28.83 3.60 -9.27
N GLN A 42 28.05 4.67 -9.31
CA GLN A 42 26.85 4.83 -8.47
C GLN A 42 25.80 3.75 -8.77
N VAL A 43 25.52 3.49 -10.06
CA VAL A 43 24.61 2.42 -10.47
C VAL A 43 25.12 1.04 -10.03
N LEU A 44 26.43 0.81 -10.09
CA LEU A 44 27.02 -0.44 -9.61
C LEU A 44 26.90 -0.60 -8.09
N ILE A 45 27.12 0.48 -7.33
CA ILE A 45 26.95 0.52 -5.88
C ILE A 45 25.49 0.24 -5.47
N GLU A 46 24.51 0.83 -6.18
CA GLU A 46 23.09 0.56 -5.95
C GLU A 46 22.72 -0.89 -6.24
N ARG A 47 23.21 -1.46 -7.35
CA ARG A 47 23.02 -2.89 -7.65
C ARG A 47 23.62 -3.80 -6.60
N ILE A 48 24.80 -3.47 -6.08
CA ILE A 48 25.43 -4.22 -4.98
C ILE A 48 24.55 -4.15 -3.73
N ALA A 49 24.00 -2.97 -3.41
CA ALA A 49 23.11 -2.81 -2.25
C ALA A 49 21.82 -3.61 -2.41
N GLU A 50 21.20 -3.62 -3.60
CA GLU A 50 20.02 -4.44 -3.88
C GLU A 50 20.34 -5.94 -3.71
N LEU A 51 21.46 -6.40 -4.28
CA LEU A 51 21.92 -7.78 -4.13
C LEU A 51 22.21 -8.15 -2.67
N GLN A 52 22.77 -7.22 -1.88
CA GLN A 52 23.04 -7.44 -0.47
C GLN A 52 21.76 -7.67 0.33
N VAL A 53 20.70 -6.86 0.10
CA VAL A 53 19.42 -7.05 0.80
C VAL A 53 18.75 -8.36 0.34
N LYS A 54 18.75 -8.65 -0.96
CA LYS A 54 18.22 -9.93 -1.47
C LYS A 54 18.95 -11.13 -0.90
N LEU A 55 20.28 -11.07 -0.78
CA LEU A 55 21.09 -12.12 -0.18
C LEU A 55 20.74 -12.29 1.31
N GLN A 56 20.58 -11.20 2.06
CA GLN A 56 20.17 -11.24 3.46
C GLN A 56 18.80 -11.92 3.62
N TYR A 57 17.85 -11.60 2.73
CA TYR A 57 16.54 -12.24 2.70
C TYR A 57 16.63 -13.74 2.38
N LEU A 58 17.40 -14.13 1.35
CA LEU A 58 17.59 -15.53 0.98
C LEU A 58 18.30 -16.34 2.08
N ASP A 59 19.31 -15.79 2.74
CA ASP A 59 19.99 -16.43 3.88
C ASP A 59 19.01 -16.62 5.04
N SER A 60 18.17 -15.62 5.35
CA SER A 60 17.12 -15.75 6.36
C SER A 60 16.16 -16.89 6.03
N MET A 61 15.70 -17.00 4.77
CA MET A 61 14.83 -18.09 4.33
C MET A 61 15.52 -19.45 4.39
N TYR A 62 16.79 -19.52 4.01
CA TYR A 62 17.59 -20.75 4.07
C TYR A 62 17.73 -21.24 5.52
N ARG A 63 18.06 -20.35 6.46
CA ARG A 63 18.15 -20.69 7.89
C ARG A 63 16.82 -21.20 8.45
N THR A 64 15.70 -20.56 8.13
CA THR A 64 14.37 -21.04 8.53
C THR A 64 14.13 -22.48 8.04
N ARG A 65 14.49 -22.79 6.79
CA ARG A 65 14.37 -24.17 6.26
C ARG A 65 15.30 -25.15 6.98
N GLN A 66 16.51 -24.74 7.34
CA GLN A 66 17.41 -25.58 8.14
C GLN A 66 16.84 -25.88 9.53
N GLU A 67 16.21 -24.90 10.19
CA GLU A 67 15.52 -25.10 11.46
C GLU A 67 14.37 -26.10 11.34
N ASP A 68 13.56 -25.99 10.29
CA ASP A 68 12.46 -26.93 10.04
C ASP A 68 12.97 -28.35 9.79
N LEU A 69 14.04 -28.50 9.01
CA LEU A 69 14.69 -29.79 8.78
C LEU A 69 15.24 -30.39 10.07
N ARG A 70 15.85 -29.57 10.93
CA ARG A 70 16.36 -30.01 12.23
C ARG A 70 15.23 -30.47 13.16
N ARG A 71 14.13 -29.72 13.24
CA ARG A 71 12.93 -30.12 14.01
C ARG A 71 12.33 -31.42 13.50
N LEU A 72 12.27 -31.59 12.17
CA LEU A 72 11.78 -32.82 11.57
C LEU A 72 12.71 -34.00 11.89
N SER A 73 14.02 -33.81 11.81
CA SER A 73 15.01 -34.83 12.19
C SER A 73 14.86 -35.23 13.65
N GLU A 74 14.72 -34.27 14.57
CA GLU A 74 14.51 -34.52 16.00
C GLU A 74 13.23 -35.33 16.26
N HIS A 75 12.15 -35.05 15.53
CA HIS A 75 10.92 -35.85 15.61
C HIS A 75 11.10 -37.28 15.06
N ILE A 76 11.85 -37.44 13.97
CA ILE A 76 12.15 -38.76 13.40
C ILE A 76 13.03 -39.58 14.36
N ASP A 77 14.02 -38.95 15.00
CA ASP A 77 14.87 -39.61 16.00
C ASP A 77 14.05 -40.10 17.19
N LEU A 78 13.11 -39.28 17.69
CA LEU A 78 12.20 -39.66 18.77
C LEU A 78 11.30 -40.85 18.38
N LEU A 79 10.84 -40.89 17.12
CA LEU A 79 10.03 -42.00 16.59
C LEU A 79 10.84 -43.26 16.27
N SER A 80 12.16 -43.13 16.10
CA SER A 80 13.07 -44.24 15.73
C SER A 80 13.69 -44.94 16.95
N LEU A 81 13.43 -44.47 18.17
CA LEU A 81 13.80 -45.16 19.39
C LEU A 81 13.05 -46.51 19.47
N PRO A 82 13.74 -47.66 19.59
CA PRO A 82 13.06 -48.94 19.73
C PRO A 82 12.20 -48.93 21.00
N PRO A 83 11.01 -49.55 21.00
CA PRO A 83 10.22 -49.68 22.22
C PRO A 83 11.08 -50.39 23.26
N ASN A 84 11.21 -49.78 24.44
CA ASN A 84 11.91 -50.39 25.57
C ASN A 84 11.36 -51.81 25.78
N THR A 85 12.16 -52.81 25.44
CA THR A 85 11.93 -54.19 25.84
C THR A 85 12.14 -54.29 27.34
N GLY A 86 11.05 -54.04 28.07
CA GLY A 86 10.80 -54.47 29.44
C GLY A 86 9.31 -54.81 29.55
N GLU A 87 9.01 -56.10 29.37
CA GLU A 87 7.91 -56.92 29.92
C GLU A 87 6.72 -56.18 30.60
N ASN A 88 5.44 -56.50 30.42
CA ASN A 88 4.69 -57.59 29.79
C ASN A 88 3.24 -57.09 29.65
N THR A 89 2.75 -56.82 28.44
CA THR A 89 1.31 -56.77 28.17
C THR A 89 1.03 -57.16 26.72
N THR A 90 0.43 -58.34 26.58
CA THR A 90 -0.24 -58.82 25.36
C THR A 90 -1.37 -57.87 24.99
N GLY A 91 -1.20 -57.11 23.90
CA GLY A 91 -2.20 -56.18 23.41
C GLY A 91 -1.97 -55.88 21.92
N LEU A 92 -2.66 -56.64 21.09
CA LEU A 92 -2.78 -56.55 19.64
C LEU A 92 -2.94 -55.10 19.11
N LEU A 93 -1.92 -54.53 18.48
CA LEU A 93 -2.06 -53.43 17.51
C LEU A 93 -1.05 -53.63 16.36
N THR A 94 -1.55 -54.16 15.25
CA THR A 94 -0.91 -54.08 13.95
C THR A 94 -0.89 -52.63 13.49
N SER A 95 0.14 -51.87 13.83
CA SER A 95 0.45 -50.62 13.15
C SER A 95 1.62 -50.86 12.21
N THR A 96 1.33 -50.94 10.92
CA THR A 96 2.29 -50.81 9.83
C THR A 96 3.01 -49.47 9.96
N THR A 97 4.12 -49.43 10.69
CA THR A 97 5.08 -48.33 10.63
C THR A 97 5.65 -48.29 9.21
N PRO A 98 5.60 -47.15 8.49
CA PRO A 98 6.26 -47.07 7.20
C PRO A 98 7.76 -47.26 7.44
N GLU A 99 8.34 -48.32 6.86
CA GLU A 99 9.77 -48.55 6.89
C GLU A 99 10.48 -47.36 6.22
N ILE A 100 11.03 -46.47 7.04
CA ILE A 100 11.90 -45.39 6.58
C ILE A 100 13.05 -46.02 5.79
N LYS A 101 13.21 -45.62 4.54
CA LYS A 101 14.23 -46.14 3.61
C LYS A 101 15.61 -46.17 4.30
N PRO A 102 16.42 -47.23 4.07
CA PRO A 102 17.71 -47.41 4.73
C PRO A 102 18.69 -46.25 4.46
N GLU A 103 18.57 -45.59 3.32
CA GLU A 103 19.33 -44.39 2.93
C GLU A 103 19.05 -43.21 3.88
N ILE A 104 17.79 -42.99 4.26
CA ILE A 104 17.38 -41.93 5.19
C ILE A 104 17.91 -42.24 6.60
N LYS A 105 17.85 -43.51 7.02
CA LYS A 105 18.44 -43.95 8.30
C LYS A 105 19.96 -43.73 8.36
N GLN A 106 20.68 -43.94 7.25
CA GLN A 106 22.12 -43.67 7.17
C GLN A 106 22.44 -42.18 7.22
N ILE A 107 21.64 -41.33 6.55
CA ILE A 107 21.81 -39.87 6.60
C ILE A 107 21.57 -39.34 8.03
N ILE A 108 20.50 -39.80 8.68
CA ILE A 108 20.19 -39.46 10.08
C ILE A 108 21.33 -39.89 11.00
N LYS A 109 21.84 -41.11 10.85
CA LYS A 109 22.95 -41.64 11.66
C LYS A 109 24.26 -40.87 11.46
N ASN A 110 24.51 -40.34 10.25
CA ASN A 110 25.65 -39.48 9.95
C ASN A 110 25.48 -38.04 10.49
N MET A 111 24.25 -37.51 10.54
CA MET A 111 23.95 -36.19 11.11
C MET A 111 23.94 -36.19 12.65
N SER A 112 23.53 -37.30 13.26
CA SER A 112 23.40 -37.48 14.71
C SER A 112 24.73 -37.62 15.44
N GLY A 113 25.86 -37.42 14.73
CA GLY A 113 27.19 -37.91 15.11
C GLY A 113 27.39 -37.96 16.61
N MET A 114 27.22 -39.14 17.21
CA MET A 114 28.11 -39.72 18.22
C MET A 114 27.64 -41.03 18.84
N ALA A 115 28.64 -41.86 19.12
CA ALA A 115 28.59 -42.93 20.08
C ALA A 115 28.32 -42.35 21.47
N ALA A 116 27.24 -42.78 22.11
CA ALA A 116 26.94 -42.50 23.50
C ALA A 116 27.91 -43.30 24.39
N ALA A 117 29.12 -42.78 24.62
CA ALA A 117 30.03 -43.28 25.63
C ALA A 117 30.49 -42.11 26.50
N GLN A 118 30.30 -42.23 27.81
CA GLN A 118 30.81 -41.32 28.86
C GLN A 118 30.26 -39.87 28.86
N GLY A 119 28.97 -39.68 28.58
CA GLY A 119 28.33 -38.36 28.75
C GLY A 119 28.71 -37.31 27.69
N LEU A 120 29.47 -37.71 26.66
CA LEU A 120 29.70 -36.91 25.47
C LEU A 120 28.50 -37.06 24.52
N ASN A 121 27.89 -35.92 24.15
CA ASN A 121 26.68 -35.83 23.31
C ASN A 121 25.51 -36.67 23.84
N PRO A 122 24.96 -36.32 25.02
CA PRO A 122 23.74 -36.97 25.49
C PRO A 122 22.62 -36.78 24.45
N PRO A 123 21.73 -37.76 24.28
CA PRO A 123 20.61 -37.70 23.33
C PRO A 123 19.52 -36.69 23.73
N VAL A 124 19.82 -35.78 24.66
CA VAL A 124 18.89 -34.79 25.19
C VAL A 124 19.17 -33.45 24.51
N SER A 125 18.28 -33.08 23.58
CA SER A 125 18.31 -31.76 22.94
C SER A 125 17.67 -30.71 23.85
N LEU A 126 18.35 -29.57 24.03
CA LEU A 126 17.80 -28.40 24.72
C LEU A 126 16.61 -27.84 23.92
N ARG A 127 15.44 -27.74 24.55
CA ARG A 127 14.26 -27.10 23.94
C ARG A 127 14.25 -25.61 24.28
N MET A 128 14.38 -24.78 23.26
CA MET A 128 14.24 -23.33 23.41
C MET A 128 12.75 -22.92 23.48
N PRO A 129 12.42 -21.83 24.19
CA PRO A 129 11.08 -21.27 24.15
C PRO A 129 10.65 -20.94 22.71
N SER A 130 9.42 -21.31 22.37
CA SER A 130 8.76 -21.06 21.10
C SER A 130 7.67 -20.00 21.23
N SER A 131 7.11 -19.54 20.11
CA SER A 131 5.95 -18.62 20.10
C SER A 131 4.77 -19.12 20.94
N TYR A 132 4.59 -20.44 21.05
CA TYR A 132 3.59 -21.08 21.90
C TYR A 132 3.75 -20.79 23.40
N HIS A 133 4.92 -20.32 23.86
CA HIS A 133 5.07 -19.90 25.25
C HIS A 133 4.40 -18.54 25.51
N PHE A 134 4.34 -17.68 24.49
CA PHE A 134 3.69 -16.37 24.59
C PHE A 134 2.20 -16.45 24.22
N LEU A 135 1.83 -17.40 23.36
CA LEU A 135 0.47 -17.67 22.90
C LEU A 135 0.14 -19.17 23.08
N PRO A 136 -0.01 -19.65 24.33
CA PRO A 136 -0.21 -21.08 24.60
C PRO A 136 -1.53 -21.61 24.05
N HIS A 137 -2.56 -20.76 23.94
CA HIS A 137 -3.87 -21.14 23.41
C HIS A 137 -3.83 -21.64 21.96
N LEU A 138 -2.76 -21.32 21.21
CA LEU A 138 -2.57 -21.85 19.86
C LEU A 138 -2.37 -23.38 19.82
N LEU A 139 -2.08 -24.00 20.97
CA LEU A 139 -2.00 -25.46 21.11
C LEU A 139 -3.34 -26.11 21.45
N ASP A 140 -4.34 -25.33 21.85
CA ASP A 140 -5.65 -25.85 22.26
C ASP A 140 -6.44 -26.39 21.05
N ASP A 141 -6.20 -25.82 19.86
CA ASP A 141 -6.85 -26.25 18.61
C ASP A 141 -5.84 -26.36 17.44
N PRO A 142 -5.79 -27.49 16.70
CA PRO A 142 -4.88 -27.67 15.56
C PRO A 142 -5.15 -26.72 14.38
N SER A 143 -6.31 -26.06 14.35
CA SER A 143 -6.70 -25.05 13.35
C SER A 143 -6.27 -23.63 13.72
N SER A 144 -5.68 -23.40 14.90
CA SER A 144 -5.32 -22.05 15.38
C SER A 144 -4.39 -21.28 14.43
N LEU A 145 -3.49 -22.00 13.75
CA LEU A 145 -2.58 -21.43 12.75
C LEU A 145 -3.01 -21.70 11.30
N ARG A 146 -4.17 -22.34 11.08
CA ARG A 146 -4.73 -22.50 9.75
C ARG A 146 -5.45 -21.21 9.34
N LEU A 147 -5.36 -20.87 8.07
CA LEU A 147 -6.12 -19.78 7.48
C LEU A 147 -7.60 -20.18 7.41
N ALA A 148 -8.50 -19.32 7.88
CA ALA A 148 -9.94 -19.54 7.71
C ALA A 148 -10.38 -19.31 6.26
N TYR A 149 -9.72 -18.36 5.59
CA TYR A 149 -9.98 -18.00 4.21
C TYR A 149 -8.66 -17.62 3.53
N LEU A 150 -8.50 -18.02 2.27
CA LEU A 150 -7.37 -17.64 1.43
C LEU A 150 -7.80 -17.60 -0.04
N VAL A 151 -7.56 -16.45 -0.69
CA VAL A 151 -7.52 -16.31 -2.14
C VAL A 151 -6.14 -15.82 -2.52
N SER A 152 -5.41 -16.65 -3.27
CA SER A 152 -4.03 -16.36 -3.66
C SER A 152 -3.66 -17.12 -4.93
N LYS A 153 -2.77 -16.53 -5.73
CA LYS A 153 -2.09 -17.19 -6.86
C LYS A 153 -0.69 -17.70 -6.50
N GLY A 154 -0.34 -17.70 -5.21
CA GLY A 154 0.94 -18.19 -4.70
C GLY A 154 2.13 -17.35 -5.14
N ARG A 155 1.96 -16.03 -5.29
CA ARG A 155 3.03 -15.15 -5.75
C ARG A 155 4.10 -14.97 -4.67
N MET A 156 5.36 -15.16 -5.06
CA MET A 156 6.53 -15.15 -4.17
C MET A 156 7.71 -14.47 -4.87
N GLY A 157 8.69 -14.02 -4.08
CA GLY A 157 9.95 -13.47 -4.59
C GLY A 157 9.85 -12.04 -5.12
N VAL A 158 8.79 -11.30 -4.75
CA VAL A 158 8.63 -9.88 -5.11
C VAL A 158 9.58 -9.01 -4.30
N SER A 159 9.90 -7.80 -4.78
CA SER A 159 10.69 -6.86 -3.99
C SER A 159 9.87 -6.29 -2.82
N MET A 160 8.59 -5.96 -3.05
CA MET A 160 7.75 -5.24 -2.09
C MET A 160 6.47 -6.02 -1.73
N VAL A 161 6.20 -6.19 -0.43
CA VAL A 161 4.93 -6.73 0.07
C VAL A 161 4.22 -5.67 0.90
N LEU A 162 2.99 -5.31 0.52
CA LEU A 162 2.13 -4.34 1.19
C LEU A 162 1.08 -5.08 2.03
N GLY A 163 1.15 -4.96 3.35
CA GLY A 163 0.14 -5.52 4.25
C GLY A 163 -0.97 -4.52 4.55
N VAL A 164 -2.21 -4.84 4.17
CA VAL A 164 -3.40 -3.99 4.37
C VAL A 164 -4.41 -4.73 5.26
N PRO A 165 -4.42 -4.48 6.58
CA PRO A 165 -5.40 -5.05 7.49
C PRO A 165 -6.71 -4.26 7.43
N THR A 166 -7.83 -4.98 7.48
CA THR A 166 -9.18 -4.40 7.55
C THR A 166 -9.99 -5.04 8.67
N VAL A 167 -10.85 -4.25 9.31
CA VAL A 167 -11.77 -4.68 10.36
C VAL A 167 -13.16 -4.13 10.10
N LYS A 168 -14.19 -4.81 10.63
CA LYS A 168 -15.58 -4.41 10.50
C LYS A 168 -15.83 -3.10 11.24
N ARG A 169 -16.24 -2.07 10.51
CA ARG A 169 -16.67 -0.76 11.03
C ARG A 169 -18.19 -0.64 10.94
N GLU A 170 -18.81 0.07 11.88
CA GLU A 170 -20.27 0.24 11.92
C GLU A 170 -20.81 1.20 10.85
N LYS A 171 -20.01 2.18 10.42
CA LYS A 171 -20.49 3.31 9.60
C LYS A 171 -20.13 3.20 8.12
N GLN A 172 -18.86 2.91 7.82
CA GLN A 172 -18.36 2.87 6.44
C GLN A 172 -17.11 2.00 6.34
N SER A 173 -16.91 1.40 5.16
CA SER A 173 -15.69 0.67 4.79
C SER A 173 -14.87 1.53 3.84
N TYR A 174 -13.57 1.65 4.10
CA TYR A 174 -12.63 2.42 3.27
C TYR A 174 -11.79 1.53 2.35
N LEU A 175 -11.85 0.20 2.55
CA LEU A 175 -10.93 -0.76 1.96
C LEU A 175 -10.90 -0.71 0.43
N LEU A 176 -12.06 -0.72 -0.22
CA LEU A 176 -12.13 -0.77 -1.68
C LEU A 176 -11.55 0.50 -2.33
N ASP A 177 -11.76 1.66 -1.73
CA ASP A 177 -11.22 2.91 -2.24
C ASP A 177 -9.71 3.00 -1.99
N THR A 178 -9.24 2.51 -0.84
CA THR A 178 -7.80 2.38 -0.54
C THR A 178 -7.12 1.43 -1.53
N LEU A 179 -7.70 0.27 -1.81
CA LEU A 179 -7.16 -0.68 -2.79
C LEU A 179 -7.11 -0.08 -4.19
N GLN A 180 -8.18 0.57 -4.63
CA GLN A 180 -8.19 1.27 -5.92
C GLN A 180 -7.07 2.31 -5.98
N ASN A 181 -6.92 3.11 -4.92
CA ASN A 181 -5.90 4.16 -4.89
C ASN A 181 -4.47 3.60 -4.87
N LEU A 182 -4.23 2.50 -4.15
CA LEU A 182 -2.94 1.81 -4.15
C LEU A 182 -2.58 1.26 -5.53
N ILE A 183 -3.57 0.74 -6.27
CA ILE A 183 -3.39 0.19 -7.61
C ILE A 183 -3.18 1.31 -8.64
N ASP A 184 -4.01 2.36 -8.60
CA ASP A 184 -3.90 3.52 -9.50
C ASP A 184 -2.58 4.27 -9.28
N GLY A 185 -2.01 4.18 -8.08
CA GLY A 185 -0.70 4.73 -7.74
C GLY A 185 0.49 3.92 -8.27
N MET A 186 0.27 2.72 -8.82
CA MET A 186 1.34 1.85 -9.34
C MET A 186 1.46 1.92 -10.86
N THR A 187 2.68 1.77 -11.36
CA THR A 187 2.95 1.40 -12.75
C THR A 187 2.81 -0.13 -12.95
N ILE A 188 2.75 -0.58 -14.22
CA ILE A 188 2.69 -2.01 -14.55
C ILE A 188 3.94 -2.75 -14.02
N GLU A 189 5.11 -2.11 -14.07
CA GLU A 189 6.36 -2.67 -13.56
C GLU A 189 6.33 -2.81 -12.04
N GLU A 190 5.82 -1.80 -11.33
CA GLU A 190 5.64 -1.84 -9.89
C GLU A 190 4.64 -2.91 -9.46
N ALA A 191 3.52 -3.04 -10.17
CA ALA A 191 2.54 -4.10 -9.94
C ALA A 191 3.15 -5.50 -10.18
N ASN A 192 4.09 -5.64 -11.12
CA ASN A 192 4.83 -6.87 -11.40
C ASN A 192 5.98 -7.16 -10.44
N ASP A 193 6.39 -6.21 -9.60
CA ASP A 193 7.42 -6.38 -8.56
C ASP A 193 6.87 -6.19 -7.13
N SER A 194 5.54 -6.20 -6.96
CA SER A 194 4.88 -6.05 -5.66
C SER A 194 3.73 -7.03 -5.42
N LEU A 195 3.33 -7.15 -4.16
CA LEU A 195 2.20 -7.95 -3.69
C LEU A 195 1.41 -7.16 -2.65
N ILE A 196 0.10 -7.08 -2.80
CA ILE A 196 -0.82 -6.52 -1.81
C ILE A 196 -1.48 -7.69 -1.07
N VAL A 197 -1.25 -7.77 0.23
CA VAL A 197 -1.86 -8.76 1.11
C VAL A 197 -2.95 -8.09 1.94
N VAL A 198 -4.19 -8.36 1.58
CA VAL A 198 -5.38 -7.89 2.30
C VAL A 198 -5.71 -8.88 3.41
N PHE A 199 -5.64 -8.41 4.64
CA PHE A 199 -5.94 -9.21 5.83
C PHE A 199 -7.29 -8.79 6.42
N ILE A 200 -8.30 -9.63 6.22
CA ILE A 200 -9.60 -9.46 6.86
C ILE A 200 -9.46 -9.95 8.30
N ALA A 201 -9.21 -9.03 9.22
CA ALA A 201 -8.98 -9.32 10.63
C ALA A 201 -10.30 -9.55 11.38
N GLU A 202 -11.14 -10.42 10.86
CA GLU A 202 -12.42 -10.82 11.45
C GLU A 202 -12.50 -12.34 11.55
N THR A 203 -13.44 -12.82 12.36
CA THR A 203 -13.67 -14.26 12.57
C THR A 203 -15.04 -14.73 12.08
N ASP A 204 -15.94 -13.78 11.78
CA ASP A 204 -17.26 -14.04 11.23
C ASP A 204 -17.17 -14.39 9.73
N LEU A 205 -17.41 -15.67 9.42
CA LEU A 205 -17.27 -16.21 8.06
C LEU A 205 -18.21 -15.52 7.06
N GLU A 206 -19.41 -15.11 7.47
CA GLU A 206 -20.36 -14.45 6.56
C GLU A 206 -19.81 -13.10 6.11
N TYR A 207 -19.31 -12.30 7.07
CA TYR A 207 -18.67 -11.02 6.78
C TYR A 207 -17.38 -11.19 5.97
N ILE A 208 -16.55 -12.18 6.30
CA ILE A 208 -15.31 -12.48 5.55
C ILE A 208 -15.64 -12.77 4.08
N LEU A 209 -16.62 -13.65 3.83
CA LEU A 209 -17.03 -14.01 2.46
C LEU A 209 -17.67 -12.82 1.73
N GLN A 210 -18.42 -11.96 2.42
CA GLN A 210 -18.96 -10.75 1.82
C GLN A 210 -17.84 -9.84 1.32
N VAL A 211 -16.91 -9.46 2.20
CA VAL A 211 -15.80 -8.55 1.86
C VAL A 211 -14.91 -9.17 0.77
N ALA A 212 -14.63 -10.47 0.86
CA ALA A 212 -13.83 -11.15 -0.14
C ALA A 212 -14.51 -11.14 -1.53
N LYS A 213 -15.82 -11.35 -1.60
CA LYS A 213 -16.59 -11.27 -2.86
C LYS A 213 -16.63 -9.85 -3.41
N GLU A 214 -16.73 -8.82 -2.56
CA GLU A 214 -16.68 -7.42 -3.01
C GLU A 214 -15.31 -7.10 -3.63
N ILE A 215 -14.22 -7.58 -3.02
CA ILE A 215 -12.86 -7.45 -3.57
C ILE A 215 -12.74 -8.22 -4.89
N GLU A 216 -13.23 -9.45 -4.95
CA GLU A 216 -13.18 -10.28 -6.17
C GLU A 216 -13.97 -9.67 -7.32
N PHE A 217 -15.16 -9.14 -7.04
CA PHE A 217 -15.99 -8.48 -8.03
C PHE A 217 -15.33 -7.23 -8.63
N ARG A 218 -14.69 -6.40 -7.79
CA ARG A 218 -14.11 -5.11 -8.22
C ARG A 218 -12.69 -5.24 -8.77
N PHE A 219 -11.91 -6.20 -8.28
CA PHE A 219 -10.48 -6.34 -8.57
C PHE A 219 -10.08 -7.71 -9.14
N SER A 220 -11.02 -8.41 -9.80
CA SER A 220 -10.79 -9.75 -10.37
C SER A 220 -9.49 -9.86 -11.17
N ALA A 221 -9.22 -8.92 -12.06
CA ALA A 221 -8.01 -8.90 -12.88
C ALA A 221 -6.71 -8.84 -12.05
N TYR A 222 -6.72 -8.15 -10.91
CA TYR A 222 -5.56 -8.01 -10.02
C TYR A 222 -5.38 -9.20 -9.08
N ILE A 223 -6.46 -9.91 -8.76
CA ILE A 223 -6.37 -11.21 -8.08
C ILE A 223 -5.86 -12.27 -9.05
N GLU A 224 -6.34 -12.25 -10.29
CA GLU A 224 -5.91 -13.19 -11.33
C GLU A 224 -4.44 -13.03 -11.70
N SER A 225 -3.94 -11.80 -11.78
CA SER A 225 -2.51 -11.51 -11.97
C SER A 225 -1.65 -11.86 -10.74
N GLY A 226 -2.27 -12.12 -9.59
CA GLY A 226 -1.60 -12.37 -8.33
C GLY A 226 -1.01 -11.12 -7.68
N LEU A 227 -1.46 -9.92 -8.05
CA LEU A 227 -1.11 -8.67 -7.34
C LEU A 227 -1.81 -8.60 -5.98
N ILE A 228 -3.05 -9.07 -5.87
CA ILE A 228 -3.83 -9.04 -4.62
C ILE A 228 -4.01 -10.46 -4.09
N GLU A 229 -3.74 -10.62 -2.80
CA GLU A 229 -4.11 -11.80 -2.02
C GLU A 229 -5.03 -11.38 -0.88
N VAL A 230 -6.02 -12.22 -0.58
CA VAL A 230 -6.98 -11.97 0.52
C VAL A 230 -6.90 -13.14 1.49
N LEU A 231 -6.74 -12.84 2.78
CA LEU A 231 -6.71 -13.87 3.81
C LEU A 231 -7.42 -13.45 5.10
N SER A 232 -7.82 -14.46 5.88
CA SER A 232 -8.48 -14.29 7.18
C SER A 232 -7.94 -15.30 8.20
N PRO A 233 -7.79 -14.92 9.48
CA PRO A 233 -7.31 -15.83 10.50
C PRO A 233 -8.42 -16.78 10.96
N SER A 234 -8.05 -17.94 11.51
CA SER A 234 -8.97 -18.78 12.28
C SER A 234 -9.44 -18.05 13.55
N ALA A 235 -10.68 -18.30 13.98
CA ALA A 235 -11.18 -17.78 15.26
C ALA A 235 -10.29 -18.22 16.44
N ASN A 236 -9.71 -19.42 16.36
CA ASN A 236 -8.84 -20.01 17.37
C ASN A 236 -7.43 -19.39 17.40
N TYR A 237 -7.09 -18.53 16.44
CA TYR A 237 -5.83 -17.78 16.48
C TYR A 237 -5.80 -16.82 17.68
N TYR A 238 -6.95 -16.24 18.04
CA TYR A 238 -7.03 -15.24 19.08
C TYR A 238 -7.19 -15.87 20.47
N PRO A 239 -6.57 -15.28 21.50
CA PRO A 239 -6.81 -15.69 22.87
C PRO A 239 -8.22 -15.25 23.30
N ASP A 240 -8.67 -15.81 24.43
CA ASP A 240 -9.86 -15.32 25.11
C ASP A 240 -9.66 -13.86 25.57
N PHE A 241 -10.28 -12.94 24.85
CA PHE A 241 -10.13 -11.51 25.07
C PHE A 241 -10.74 -11.02 26.40
N ASP A 242 -11.65 -11.78 26.99
CA ASP A 242 -12.29 -11.41 28.26
C ASP A 242 -11.35 -11.68 29.45
N LYS A 243 -10.30 -12.48 29.24
CA LYS A 243 -9.24 -12.78 30.22
C LYS A 243 -8.01 -11.89 30.08
N LEU A 244 -8.06 -10.85 29.26
CA LEU A 244 -6.93 -9.92 29.12
C LEU A 244 -6.64 -9.16 30.42
N ARG A 245 -5.39 -8.71 30.55
CA ARG A 245 -4.95 -7.96 31.73
C ARG A 245 -5.21 -6.50 31.44
N ILE A 246 -5.92 -5.83 32.35
CA ILE A 246 -6.11 -4.39 32.23
C ILE A 246 -4.78 -3.70 32.52
N THR A 247 -4.22 -3.00 31.54
CA THR A 247 -2.99 -2.21 31.68
C THR A 247 -3.22 -0.78 31.21
N LEU A 248 -2.32 0.14 31.60
CA LEU A 248 -2.33 1.57 31.21
C LEU A 248 -3.54 2.39 31.71
N GLY A 249 -4.41 1.82 32.55
CA GLY A 249 -5.66 2.46 32.97
C GLY A 249 -6.71 2.54 31.85
N ASP A 250 -6.53 1.74 30.78
CA ASP A 250 -7.45 1.67 29.66
C ASP A 250 -8.75 0.94 30.03
N SER A 251 -9.86 1.24 29.33
CA SER A 251 -11.09 0.44 29.41
C SER A 251 -10.88 -0.98 28.85
N PRO A 252 -11.66 -1.99 29.28
CA PRO A 252 -11.56 -3.35 28.74
C PRO A 252 -11.69 -3.40 27.21
N GLU A 253 -12.59 -2.59 26.64
CA GLU A 253 -12.78 -2.46 25.19
C GLU A 253 -11.52 -1.97 24.48
N ARG A 254 -10.85 -0.97 25.05
CA ARG A 254 -9.61 -0.43 24.48
C ARG A 254 -8.45 -1.42 24.61
N VAL A 255 -8.37 -2.16 25.72
CA VAL A 255 -7.39 -3.25 25.91
C VAL A 255 -7.60 -4.32 24.86
N ARG A 256 -8.83 -4.82 24.69
CA ARG A 256 -9.19 -5.79 23.65
C ARG A 256 -8.81 -5.29 22.25
N TRP A 257 -9.16 -4.04 21.93
CA TRP A 257 -8.85 -3.45 20.62
C TRP A 257 -7.35 -3.41 20.32
N ARG A 258 -6.52 -2.88 21.24
CA ARG A 258 -5.07 -2.79 21.00
C ARG A 258 -4.37 -4.15 21.02
N SER A 259 -4.86 -5.08 21.85
CA SER A 259 -4.31 -6.43 21.92
C SER A 259 -4.62 -7.24 20.68
N LYS A 260 -5.84 -7.12 20.15
CA LYS A 260 -6.21 -7.69 18.86
C LYS A 260 -5.34 -7.10 17.74
N GLN A 261 -5.18 -5.77 17.68
CA GLN A 261 -4.36 -5.11 16.65
C GLN A 261 -2.89 -5.62 16.64
N ASN A 262 -2.28 -5.81 17.82
CA ASN A 262 -0.93 -6.38 17.91
C ASN A 262 -0.84 -7.78 17.28
N LEU A 263 -1.82 -8.64 17.56
CA LEU A 263 -1.88 -10.00 17.01
C LEU A 263 -2.19 -9.97 15.51
N ASP A 264 -3.07 -9.08 15.06
CA ASP A 264 -3.40 -8.89 13.65
C ASP A 264 -2.16 -8.55 12.82
N PHE A 265 -1.35 -7.60 13.31
CA PHE A 265 -0.11 -7.20 12.62
C PHE A 265 0.93 -8.32 12.66
N ALA A 266 1.06 -9.01 13.80
CA ALA A 266 1.96 -10.16 13.90
C ALA A 266 1.58 -11.26 12.89
N TYR A 267 0.29 -11.58 12.77
CA TYR A 267 -0.22 -12.58 11.82
C TYR A 267 0.06 -12.18 10.36
N LEU A 268 -0.30 -10.95 9.99
CA LEU A 268 -0.10 -10.42 8.65
C LEU A 268 1.39 -10.36 8.26
N MET A 269 2.24 -9.91 9.17
CA MET A 269 3.70 -9.91 8.98
C MET A 269 4.24 -11.34 8.84
N SER A 270 3.77 -12.29 9.65
CA SER A 270 4.15 -13.71 9.55
C SER A 270 3.81 -14.31 8.19
N TYR A 271 2.61 -14.05 7.67
CA TYR A 271 2.20 -14.53 6.34
C TYR A 271 3.00 -13.88 5.21
N SER A 272 3.35 -12.59 5.37
CA SER A 272 4.02 -11.78 4.34
C SER A 272 5.54 -11.96 4.30
N GLN A 273 6.15 -12.32 5.42
CA GLN A 273 7.61 -12.48 5.57
C GLN A 273 8.26 -13.34 4.47
N PRO A 274 7.72 -14.53 4.10
CA PRO A 274 8.36 -15.35 3.08
C PRO A 274 8.11 -14.86 1.65
N LYS A 275 7.31 -13.81 1.42
CA LYS A 275 6.80 -13.46 0.08
C LYS A 275 7.64 -12.46 -0.68
N GLY A 276 8.38 -11.60 0.01
CA GLY A 276 9.22 -10.61 -0.65
C GLY A 276 10.34 -10.04 0.22
N THR A 277 11.14 -9.18 -0.39
CA THR A 277 12.39 -8.66 0.21
C THR A 277 12.12 -7.61 1.29
N PHE A 278 11.16 -6.72 1.04
CA PHE A 278 10.69 -5.69 1.95
C PHE A 278 9.21 -5.87 2.26
N TYR A 279 8.83 -5.50 3.48
CA TYR A 279 7.46 -5.48 3.95
C TYR A 279 7.06 -4.07 4.36
N VAL A 280 5.88 -3.62 3.95
CA VAL A 280 5.30 -2.32 4.32
C VAL A 280 3.98 -2.56 5.04
N GLN A 281 3.88 -2.06 6.27
CA GLN A 281 2.61 -2.05 7.00
C GLN A 281 1.78 -0.82 6.57
N LEU A 282 0.58 -1.06 6.08
CA LEU A 282 -0.41 -0.05 5.73
C LEU A 282 -1.68 -0.21 6.57
N GLU A 283 -2.67 0.65 6.33
CA GLU A 283 -4.03 0.61 6.88
C GLU A 283 -5.03 0.65 5.72
N ASP A 284 -6.29 0.33 5.97
CA ASP A 284 -7.34 0.25 4.94
C ASP A 284 -8.03 1.58 4.64
N ASP A 285 -7.54 2.71 5.16
CA ASP A 285 -8.09 4.06 5.03
C ASP A 285 -7.03 5.11 4.67
N ILE A 286 -6.25 4.82 3.63
CA ILE A 286 -5.12 5.65 3.20
C ILE A 286 -5.20 6.07 1.72
N LEU A 287 -4.46 7.12 1.41
CA LEU A 287 -4.11 7.52 0.05
C LEU A 287 -2.60 7.41 -0.15
N ALA A 288 -2.19 6.92 -1.31
CA ALA A 288 -0.83 6.84 -1.80
C ALA A 288 -0.57 7.88 -2.89
N ARG A 289 0.68 8.34 -2.96
CA ARG A 289 1.19 9.11 -4.11
C ARG A 289 1.46 8.17 -5.30
N PRO A 290 1.43 8.68 -6.55
CA PRO A 290 1.88 7.90 -7.71
C PRO A 290 3.34 7.46 -7.57
N GLN A 291 3.68 6.28 -8.10
CA GLN A 291 5.03 5.69 -8.13
C GLN A 291 5.65 5.46 -6.74
N TYR A 292 4.80 5.31 -5.72
CA TYR A 292 5.26 5.14 -4.34
C TYR A 292 6.09 3.88 -4.13
N ILE A 293 5.87 2.81 -4.91
CA ILE A 293 6.66 1.57 -4.81
C ILE A 293 8.12 1.83 -5.20
N SER A 294 8.35 2.50 -6.34
CA SER A 294 9.69 2.84 -6.82
C SER A 294 10.39 3.80 -5.87
N GLU A 295 9.69 4.83 -5.39
CA GLU A 295 10.22 5.78 -4.41
C GLU A 295 10.67 5.06 -3.12
N MET A 296 9.83 4.18 -2.56
CA MET A 296 10.18 3.42 -1.37
C MET A 296 11.38 2.49 -1.61
N LYS A 297 11.38 1.75 -2.73
CA LYS A 297 12.43 0.80 -3.09
C LYS A 297 13.77 1.51 -3.30
N ASN A 298 13.78 2.59 -4.08
CA ASN A 298 14.98 3.38 -4.36
C ASN A 298 15.54 3.98 -3.08
N PHE A 299 14.68 4.53 -2.21
CA PHE A 299 15.11 5.04 -0.92
C PHE A 299 15.72 3.96 -0.03
N ALA A 300 15.14 2.75 0.00
CA ALA A 300 15.71 1.62 0.74
C ALA A 300 17.11 1.25 0.25
N ILE A 301 17.26 1.13 -1.06
CA ILE A 301 18.52 0.75 -1.72
C ILE A 301 19.57 1.83 -1.52
N GLU A 302 19.22 3.11 -1.70
CA GLU A 302 20.11 4.25 -1.45
C GLU A 302 20.63 4.25 -0.01
N LYS A 303 19.76 3.98 0.96
CA LYS A 303 20.14 3.94 2.38
C LYS A 303 21.06 2.76 2.68
N THR A 304 20.79 1.61 2.10
CA THR A 304 21.68 0.45 2.21
C THR A 304 23.02 0.67 1.52
N SER A 305 23.04 1.32 0.36
CA SER A 305 24.27 1.59 -0.40
C SER A 305 25.21 2.55 0.33
N LYS A 306 24.64 3.51 1.06
CA LYS A 306 25.36 4.41 1.98
C LYS A 306 25.82 3.73 3.27
N LYS A 307 25.57 2.43 3.44
CA LYS A 307 25.84 1.65 4.66
C LYS A 307 25.15 2.22 5.90
N GLU A 308 24.00 2.86 5.72
CA GLU A 308 23.14 3.26 6.83
C GLU A 308 22.39 2.02 7.33
N GLU A 309 22.70 1.56 8.55
CA GLU A 309 22.07 0.39 9.13
C GLU A 309 20.65 0.69 9.66
N TRP A 310 19.71 1.01 8.78
CA TRP A 310 18.32 1.30 9.15
C TRP A 310 17.54 0.05 9.57
N PHE A 311 16.53 0.25 10.43
CA PHE A 311 15.57 -0.76 10.87
C PHE A 311 14.13 -0.43 10.43
N VAL A 312 13.76 0.86 10.42
CA VAL A 312 12.46 1.34 9.92
C VAL A 312 12.70 2.46 8.92
N LEU A 313 12.11 2.34 7.73
CA LEU A 313 11.91 3.49 6.85
C LEU A 313 10.45 3.91 6.96
N ASP A 314 10.25 5.19 7.25
CA ASP A 314 8.96 5.76 7.61
C ASP A 314 8.48 6.73 6.55
N PHE A 315 7.41 6.35 5.85
CA PHE A 315 6.82 7.10 4.74
C PHE A 315 5.51 7.82 5.14
N CYS A 316 5.10 7.73 6.40
CA CYS A 316 3.96 8.47 6.97
C CYS A 316 4.15 8.66 8.47
N GLN A 317 4.25 9.89 8.94
CA GLN A 317 4.53 10.17 10.37
C GLN A 317 3.37 9.80 11.30
N LEU A 318 2.19 9.53 10.74
CA LEU A 318 1.00 9.25 11.49
C LEU A 318 0.89 7.75 11.81
N GLY A 319 1.02 7.40 13.10
CA GLY A 319 0.82 6.04 13.58
C GLY A 319 1.76 5.02 12.94
N PHE A 320 1.23 3.81 12.69
CA PHE A 320 1.97 2.69 12.11
C PHE A 320 1.89 2.64 10.57
N ILE A 321 1.25 3.63 9.93
CA ILE A 321 1.06 3.65 8.48
C ILE A 321 2.41 3.85 7.79
N GLY A 322 2.62 3.18 6.65
CA GLY A 322 3.76 3.41 5.78
C GLY A 322 5.11 3.07 6.43
N LYS A 323 5.12 2.11 7.35
CA LYS A 323 6.35 1.63 8.01
C LYS A 323 6.90 0.45 7.21
N MET A 324 8.09 0.63 6.66
CA MET A 324 8.78 -0.38 5.87
C MET A 324 9.91 -1.04 6.66
N PHE A 325 10.01 -2.36 6.52
CA PHE A 325 10.97 -3.22 7.18
C PHE A 325 11.61 -4.17 6.15
N LYS A 326 12.82 -4.65 6.45
CA LYS A 326 13.39 -5.80 5.73
C LYS A 326 12.68 -7.06 6.19
N SER A 327 12.27 -7.92 5.26
CA SER A 327 11.59 -9.18 5.63
C SER A 327 12.47 -10.09 6.49
N ALA A 328 13.79 -10.03 6.33
CA ALA A 328 14.76 -10.73 7.19
C ALA A 328 14.72 -10.30 8.66
N GLU A 329 14.21 -9.11 8.96
CA GLU A 329 14.15 -8.56 10.32
C GLU A 329 12.77 -8.72 10.97
N LEU A 330 11.73 -9.04 10.18
CA LEU A 330 10.36 -9.25 10.66
C LEU A 330 10.23 -10.26 11.80
N PRO A 331 10.96 -11.40 11.86
CA PRO A 331 10.83 -12.35 12.96
C PRO A 331 11.04 -11.71 14.35
N TRP A 332 11.92 -10.73 14.47
CA TRP A 332 12.12 -9.98 15.70
C TRP A 332 10.89 -9.16 16.09
N LEU A 333 10.30 -8.48 15.10
CA LEU A 333 9.14 -7.61 15.31
C LEU A 333 7.89 -8.43 15.65
N ILE A 334 7.64 -9.49 14.89
CA ILE A 334 6.54 -10.44 15.08
C ILE A 334 6.60 -11.01 16.50
N THR A 335 7.75 -11.55 16.90
CA THR A 335 7.89 -12.18 18.23
C THR A 335 7.73 -11.14 19.33
N PHE A 336 8.25 -9.91 19.16
CA PHE A 336 8.08 -8.84 20.14
C PHE A 336 6.61 -8.43 20.31
N PHE A 337 5.85 -8.37 19.20
CA PHE A 337 4.41 -8.11 19.26
C PHE A 337 3.65 -9.24 19.95
N GLN A 338 4.00 -10.50 19.67
CA GLN A 338 3.42 -11.66 20.34
C GLN A 338 3.75 -11.69 21.84
N MET A 339 4.95 -11.29 22.25
CA MET A 339 5.36 -11.24 23.65
C MET A 339 4.55 -10.22 24.45
N PHE A 340 4.29 -9.05 23.89
CA PHE A 340 3.73 -7.89 24.61
C PHE A 340 2.35 -7.47 24.12
N TYR A 341 1.62 -8.36 23.43
CA TYR A 341 0.34 -8.05 22.79
C TYR A 341 -0.70 -7.49 23.79
N ASN A 342 -0.70 -8.00 25.03
CA ASN A 342 -1.61 -7.59 26.11
C ASN A 342 -1.17 -6.30 26.80
N ASP A 343 0.11 -5.93 26.70
CA ASP A 343 0.70 -4.92 27.59
C ASP A 343 0.64 -3.50 27.04
N LYS A 344 0.86 -3.31 25.74
CA LYS A 344 0.97 -1.97 25.11
C LYS A 344 0.46 -1.96 23.66
N PRO A 345 0.04 -0.80 23.12
CA PRO A 345 -0.34 -0.69 21.70
C PRO A 345 0.87 -0.81 20.76
N VAL A 346 0.61 -1.17 19.50
CA VAL A 346 1.63 -1.55 18.51
C VAL A 346 2.64 -0.44 18.21
N ASP A 347 2.21 0.82 18.13
CA ASP A 347 3.08 1.98 17.90
C ASP A 347 4.13 2.10 19.01
N TRP A 348 3.71 1.86 20.26
CA TRP A 348 4.60 1.92 21.42
C TRP A 348 5.53 0.72 21.48
N LEU A 349 5.04 -0.46 21.07
CA LEU A 349 5.89 -1.65 20.99
C LEU A 349 7.01 -1.47 19.97
N LEU A 350 6.75 -0.87 18.81
CA LEU A 350 7.81 -0.54 17.85
C LEU A 350 8.80 0.46 18.44
N ASP A 351 8.31 1.55 19.04
CA ASP A 351 9.18 2.56 19.66
C ASP A 351 10.08 1.96 20.77
N HIS A 352 9.51 1.09 21.60
CA HIS A 352 10.23 0.38 22.66
C HIS A 352 11.20 -0.65 22.12
N LEU A 353 10.87 -1.39 21.05
CA LEU A 353 11.80 -2.32 20.42
C LEU A 353 13.06 -1.59 19.94
N LEU A 354 12.90 -0.43 19.29
CA LEU A 354 14.05 0.39 18.90
C LEU A 354 14.78 0.96 20.11
N TYR A 355 14.07 1.40 21.14
CA TYR A 355 14.70 1.88 22.37
C TYR A 355 15.59 0.79 22.98
N THR A 356 15.08 -0.43 23.14
CA THR A 356 15.84 -1.56 23.69
C THR A 356 17.01 -1.97 22.82
N LYS A 357 16.91 -1.87 21.48
CA LYS A 357 18.00 -2.23 20.57
C LYS A 357 19.13 -1.22 20.51
N VAL A 358 18.84 0.06 20.74
CA VAL A 358 19.73 1.16 20.34
C VAL A 358 20.13 2.05 21.51
N CYS A 359 19.22 2.30 22.45
CA CYS A 359 19.45 3.27 23.51
C CYS A 359 20.21 2.66 24.67
N ASN A 360 21.30 3.33 25.05
CA ASN A 360 21.98 3.05 26.30
C ASN A 360 21.28 3.81 27.44
N TYR A 361 20.78 3.08 28.43
CA TYR A 361 20.09 3.63 29.59
C TYR A 361 20.95 4.60 30.43
N GLU A 362 22.27 4.40 30.45
CA GLU A 362 23.22 5.25 31.19
C GLU A 362 23.48 6.59 30.49
N LYS A 363 23.05 6.74 29.23
CA LYS A 363 23.25 7.93 28.42
C LYS A 363 22.02 8.85 28.45
N ASN A 364 22.25 10.14 28.24
CA ASN A 364 21.16 11.12 28.18
C ASN A 364 20.17 10.80 27.04
N ASN A 365 18.90 11.12 27.26
CA ASN A 365 17.78 10.87 26.35
C ASN A 365 18.00 11.49 24.96
N ASP A 366 18.68 12.63 24.86
CA ASP A 366 18.98 13.26 23.56
C ASP A 366 19.93 12.42 22.70
N MET A 367 20.84 11.67 23.30
CA MET A 367 21.68 10.72 22.56
C MET A 367 20.84 9.54 22.07
N CYS A 368 19.95 9.00 22.91
CA CYS A 368 19.01 7.94 22.51
C CYS A 368 18.16 8.39 21.31
N LYS A 369 17.62 9.61 21.32
CA LYS A 369 16.86 10.16 20.19
C LYS A 369 17.68 10.22 18.91
N ARG A 370 18.95 10.67 18.99
CA ARG A 370 19.85 10.74 17.82
C ARG A 370 20.16 9.36 17.25
N GLU A 371 20.46 8.38 18.11
CA GLU A 371 20.75 7.02 17.66
C GLU A 371 19.50 6.33 17.11
N LYS A 372 18.34 6.53 17.73
CA LYS A 372 17.05 6.07 17.17
C LYS A 372 16.79 6.67 15.79
N ALA A 373 17.05 7.97 15.59
CA ALA A 373 16.86 8.62 14.30
C ALA A 373 17.77 8.08 13.17
N LYS A 374 18.89 7.43 13.50
CA LYS A 374 19.72 6.71 12.51
C LYS A 374 19.11 5.38 12.08
N LYS A 375 18.30 4.77 12.96
CA LYS A 375 17.64 3.47 12.72
C LYS A 375 16.21 3.61 12.22
N TRP A 376 15.52 4.70 12.59
CA TRP A 376 14.18 5.08 12.16
C TRP A 376 14.29 6.32 11.27
N ILE A 377 14.38 6.09 9.96
CA ILE A 377 14.63 7.16 8.99
C ILE A 377 13.32 7.58 8.36
N HIS A 378 13.00 8.87 8.45
CA HIS A 378 11.80 9.43 7.85
C HIS A 378 12.07 9.90 6.43
N TYR A 379 11.26 9.42 5.48
CA TYR A 379 11.23 9.91 4.11
C TYR A 379 10.42 11.20 4.03
N LYS A 380 10.83 12.13 3.15
CA LYS A 380 10.14 13.41 2.94
C LYS A 380 10.08 13.71 1.44
N PRO A 381 8.91 14.07 0.89
CA PRO A 381 7.59 14.21 1.55
C PRO A 381 6.91 12.87 1.86
N SER A 382 5.92 12.84 2.77
CA SER A 382 5.19 11.60 3.07
C SER A 382 4.52 11.04 1.82
N LEU A 383 4.60 9.71 1.64
CA LEU A 383 4.00 9.02 0.50
C LEU A 383 2.57 8.56 0.76
N PHE A 384 2.15 8.54 2.03
CA PHE A 384 0.81 8.14 2.43
C PHE A 384 0.09 9.17 3.30
N GLN A 385 -1.23 9.25 3.14
CA GLN A 385 -2.12 10.11 3.91
C GLN A 385 -3.31 9.32 4.43
N HIS A 386 -3.49 9.29 5.74
CA HIS A 386 -4.69 8.74 6.36
C HIS A 386 -5.92 9.61 6.04
N ILE A 387 -7.00 8.98 5.58
CA ILE A 387 -8.27 9.63 5.24
C ILE A 387 -9.45 9.14 6.08
N GLY A 388 -9.25 8.07 6.87
CA GLY A 388 -10.27 7.55 7.78
C GLY A 388 -10.76 8.60 8.76
N THR A 389 -12.06 8.89 8.76
CA THR A 389 -12.70 9.77 9.75
C THR A 389 -13.20 8.98 10.96
N HIS A 390 -13.58 7.73 10.76
CA HIS A 390 -14.07 6.83 11.81
C HIS A 390 -13.04 5.72 12.08
N SER A 391 -12.52 5.74 13.31
CA SER A 391 -11.59 4.72 13.78
C SER A 391 -12.29 3.37 13.91
N SER A 392 -11.50 2.30 13.81
CA SER A 392 -11.92 0.95 14.20
C SER A 392 -12.26 0.82 15.69
N LEU A 393 -11.77 1.73 16.55
CA LEU A 393 -12.23 1.83 17.92
C LEU A 393 -13.57 2.59 17.96
N LYS A 394 -14.64 1.92 18.43
CA LYS A 394 -15.99 2.48 18.47
C LYS A 394 -16.02 3.86 19.14
N GLY A 395 -16.72 4.80 18.51
CA GLY A 395 -16.88 6.18 19.00
C GLY A 395 -15.68 7.11 18.78
N LYS A 396 -14.51 6.62 18.34
CA LYS A 396 -13.33 7.47 18.10
C LYS A 396 -13.34 8.04 16.69
N VAL A 397 -13.41 9.37 16.58
CA VAL A 397 -13.27 10.11 15.32
C VAL A 397 -11.81 10.54 15.15
N GLN A 398 -11.19 10.17 14.03
CA GLN A 398 -9.83 10.56 13.69
C GLN A 398 -9.87 11.68 12.65
N LYS A 399 -9.23 12.81 12.93
CA LYS A 399 -9.13 13.95 12.00
C LYS A 399 -7.69 14.35 11.71
N LEU A 400 -6.73 13.59 12.26
CA LEU A 400 -5.32 13.86 12.05
C LEU A 400 -4.94 13.58 10.60
N LYS A 401 -4.23 14.53 9.99
CA LYS A 401 -3.62 14.41 8.68
C LYS A 401 -2.10 14.60 8.81
N ASP A 402 -1.33 13.99 7.91
CA ASP A 402 0.12 14.13 7.92
C ASP A 402 0.50 15.49 7.32
N LYS A 403 1.23 16.29 8.09
CA LYS A 403 1.63 17.65 7.67
C LYS A 403 2.62 17.61 6.50
N GLN A 404 3.32 16.50 6.30
CA GLN A 404 4.38 16.35 5.29
C GLN A 404 3.90 15.70 3.99
N PHE A 405 2.65 15.21 3.92
CA PHE A 405 2.06 14.70 2.67
C PHE A 405 1.77 15.80 1.64
N GLY A 406 1.70 17.06 2.07
CA GLY A 406 1.33 18.19 1.21
C GLY A 406 -0.18 18.31 1.03
N LYS A 407 -0.62 19.15 0.07
CA LYS A 407 -2.06 19.32 -0.22
C LYS A 407 -2.53 18.16 -1.09
N VAL A 408 -3.49 17.40 -0.58
CA VAL A 408 -4.22 16.41 -1.37
C VAL A 408 -4.98 17.15 -2.48
N ALA A 409 -4.83 16.72 -3.74
CA ALA A 409 -5.59 17.29 -4.84
C ALA A 409 -7.08 16.93 -4.67
N LEU A 410 -7.90 17.92 -4.31
CA LEU A 410 -9.34 17.74 -4.13
C LEU A 410 -10.12 17.90 -5.45
N PHE A 411 -9.45 18.42 -6.48
CA PHE A 411 -9.98 18.64 -7.81
C PHE A 411 -8.83 18.64 -8.83
N PHE A 412 -9.16 18.41 -10.10
CA PHE A 412 -8.23 18.51 -11.21
C PHE A 412 -8.47 19.82 -11.96
N PRO A 413 -7.47 20.73 -12.06
CA PRO A 413 -7.59 21.94 -12.86
C PRO A 413 -7.81 21.58 -14.33
N HIS A 414 -8.71 22.30 -14.99
CA HIS A 414 -9.11 22.08 -16.37
C HIS A 414 -9.63 23.38 -16.99
N THR A 415 -9.77 23.36 -18.31
CA THR A 415 -10.39 24.46 -19.07
C THR A 415 -11.56 23.89 -19.84
N ASN A 416 -12.73 24.49 -19.70
CA ASN A 416 -13.95 24.11 -20.41
C ASN A 416 -14.41 25.24 -21.34
N PRO A 417 -15.26 24.93 -22.35
CA PRO A 417 -15.90 25.93 -23.20
C PRO A 417 -16.70 26.97 -22.40
N GLU A 418 -16.98 28.14 -22.96
CA GLU A 418 -17.77 29.15 -22.24
C GLU A 418 -19.24 28.71 -22.08
N ALA A 419 -19.71 28.68 -20.84
CA ALA A 419 -21.09 28.33 -20.51
C ALA A 419 -21.63 29.13 -19.33
N ASN A 420 -22.94 29.38 -19.35
CA ASN A 420 -23.68 29.82 -18.18
C ASN A 420 -24.06 28.61 -17.33
N ILE A 421 -23.70 28.66 -16.05
CA ILE A 421 -23.74 27.53 -15.13
C ILE A 421 -24.87 27.74 -14.12
N THR A 422 -25.78 26.79 -14.05
CA THR A 422 -26.87 26.80 -13.06
C THR A 422 -26.97 25.44 -12.37
N SER A 423 -27.34 25.45 -11.09
CA SER A 423 -27.45 24.25 -10.26
C SER A 423 -28.67 24.39 -9.38
N SER A 424 -29.55 23.40 -9.36
CA SER A 424 -30.63 23.31 -8.36
C SER A 424 -30.09 22.90 -6.99
N ILE A 425 -28.99 22.16 -6.95
CA ILE A 425 -28.33 21.72 -5.73
C ILE A 425 -27.63 22.89 -5.06
N LYS A 426 -27.92 23.11 -3.77
CA LYS A 426 -27.30 24.14 -2.96
C LYS A 426 -25.85 23.76 -2.66
N HIS A 427 -24.91 24.67 -2.90
CA HIS A 427 -23.49 24.44 -2.66
C HIS A 427 -23.09 24.71 -1.21
N TYR A 428 -22.04 24.03 -0.74
CA TYR A 428 -21.41 24.27 0.55
C TYR A 428 -20.29 25.33 0.43
N LYS A 429 -20.34 26.36 1.28
CA LYS A 429 -19.32 27.43 1.36
C LYS A 429 -18.97 28.01 -0.02
N GLN A 430 -17.69 28.00 -0.41
CA GLN A 430 -17.19 28.55 -1.66
C GLN A 430 -17.10 27.55 -2.82
N TYR A 431 -17.59 26.31 -2.64
CA TYR A 431 -17.47 25.19 -3.58
C TYR A 431 -18.62 25.17 -4.59
N THR A 432 -18.74 26.25 -5.38
CA THR A 432 -19.84 26.46 -6.33
C THR A 432 -19.61 25.72 -7.64
N LEU A 433 -20.70 25.35 -8.34
CA LEU A 433 -20.60 24.65 -9.62
C LEU A 433 -19.88 25.48 -10.68
N LYS A 434 -20.12 26.80 -10.68
CA LYS A 434 -19.44 27.73 -11.60
C LYS A 434 -17.93 27.69 -11.45
N ARG A 435 -17.42 27.72 -10.22
CA ARG A 435 -15.98 27.66 -9.96
C ARG A 435 -15.39 26.29 -10.25
N ALA A 436 -16.17 25.23 -10.02
CA ALA A 436 -15.80 23.87 -10.39
C ALA A 436 -15.63 23.74 -11.91
N TYR A 437 -16.56 24.29 -12.69
CA TYR A 437 -16.52 24.28 -14.16
C TYR A 437 -15.33 25.06 -14.76
N LEU A 438 -14.90 26.12 -14.07
CA LEU A 438 -13.72 26.92 -14.45
C LEU A 438 -12.40 26.27 -14.04
N GLY A 439 -12.42 25.09 -13.41
CA GLY A 439 -11.22 24.43 -12.91
C GLY A 439 -10.53 25.15 -11.75
N GLU A 440 -11.22 26.03 -11.01
CA GLU A 440 -10.64 26.74 -9.85
C GLU A 440 -10.75 25.94 -8.54
N THR A 441 -11.74 25.04 -8.46
CA THR A 441 -12.06 24.25 -7.27
C THR A 441 -12.93 23.05 -7.65
N PHE A 442 -13.53 22.35 -6.67
CA PHE A 442 -14.55 21.33 -6.87
C PHE A 442 -15.95 21.86 -6.52
N PHE A 443 -16.98 21.23 -7.05
CA PHE A 443 -18.35 21.46 -6.61
C PHE A 443 -18.62 20.61 -5.37
N TRP A 444 -19.29 21.17 -4.35
CA TRP A 444 -19.76 20.39 -3.20
C TRP A 444 -21.22 20.74 -2.91
N GLY A 445 -22.12 19.89 -3.38
CA GLY A 445 -23.57 20.04 -3.29
C GLY A 445 -24.16 19.34 -2.07
N LEU A 446 -25.08 20.02 -1.39
CA LEU A 446 -25.79 19.51 -0.22
C LEU A 446 -26.93 18.59 -0.66
N LEU A 447 -26.88 17.32 -0.24
CA LEU A 447 -27.95 16.32 -0.32
C LEU A 447 -28.75 16.34 -1.64
N PRO A 448 -28.20 15.81 -2.76
CA PRO A 448 -28.92 15.69 -4.02
C PRO A 448 -30.26 14.99 -3.86
N GLN A 449 -31.31 15.54 -4.49
CA GLN A 449 -32.67 15.01 -4.50
C GLN A 449 -33.07 14.57 -5.92
N PRO A 450 -34.05 13.65 -6.05
CA PRO A 450 -34.62 13.31 -7.35
C PRO A 450 -35.14 14.55 -8.07
N GLY A 451 -34.75 14.72 -9.34
CA GLY A 451 -35.11 15.88 -10.16
C GLY A 451 -34.14 17.05 -10.06
N ASP A 452 -33.09 16.98 -9.23
CA ASP A 452 -32.05 17.99 -9.22
C ASP A 452 -31.25 18.00 -10.53
N GLN A 453 -30.92 19.20 -11.01
CA GLN A 453 -30.26 19.43 -12.28
C GLN A 453 -29.07 20.38 -12.14
N LEU A 454 -27.95 19.98 -12.76
CA LEU A 454 -26.77 20.81 -12.95
C LEU A 454 -26.67 21.12 -14.44
N ILE A 455 -26.93 22.36 -14.83
CA ILE A 455 -27.10 22.75 -16.24
C ILE A 455 -25.95 23.66 -16.67
N PHE A 456 -25.32 23.25 -17.77
CA PHE A 456 -24.27 23.95 -18.50
C PHE A 456 -24.87 24.44 -19.82
N ARG A 457 -25.19 25.73 -19.94
CA ARG A 457 -25.73 26.31 -21.18
C ARG A 457 -24.62 27.06 -21.91
N PHE A 458 -24.17 26.53 -23.04
CA PHE A 458 -23.06 27.13 -23.78
C PHE A 458 -23.44 28.51 -24.34
N THR A 459 -22.50 29.46 -24.34
CA THR A 459 -22.74 30.81 -24.88
C THR A 459 -22.96 30.78 -26.39
N ALA A 460 -22.24 29.90 -27.09
CA ALA A 460 -22.47 29.52 -28.47
C ALA A 460 -22.65 27.99 -28.57
N PRO A 461 -23.57 27.47 -29.42
CA PRO A 461 -23.72 26.04 -29.61
C PRO A 461 -22.43 25.39 -30.15
N ILE A 462 -21.95 24.35 -29.47
CA ILE A 462 -20.67 23.67 -29.76
C ILE A 462 -20.88 22.20 -30.15
N ILE A 463 -19.94 21.63 -30.90
CA ILE A 463 -19.86 20.18 -31.13
C ILE A 463 -18.99 19.58 -30.01
N ILE A 464 -19.59 18.76 -29.16
CA ILE A 464 -18.90 18.07 -28.06
C ILE A 464 -18.34 16.77 -28.62
N LYS A 465 -17.04 16.52 -28.46
CA LYS A 465 -16.43 15.23 -28.82
C LYS A 465 -16.53 14.23 -27.68
N SER A 466 -16.15 14.67 -26.49
CA SER A 466 -16.15 13.83 -25.30
C SER A 466 -16.45 14.65 -24.04
N PHE A 467 -16.92 13.95 -23.02
CA PHE A 467 -17.09 14.49 -21.68
C PHE A 467 -16.53 13.53 -20.64
N LEU A 468 -16.06 14.10 -19.53
CA LEU A 468 -15.63 13.40 -18.33
C LEU A 468 -16.12 14.19 -17.11
N PHE A 469 -16.90 13.53 -16.26
CA PHE A 469 -17.27 14.02 -14.95
C PHE A 469 -16.79 13.01 -13.91
N LYS A 470 -16.02 13.49 -12.93
CA LYS A 470 -15.57 12.68 -11.79
C LYS A 470 -16.21 13.19 -10.52
N SER A 471 -16.88 12.29 -9.82
CA SER A 471 -17.58 12.57 -8.58
C SER A 471 -16.87 11.97 -7.37
N GLY A 472 -16.99 12.65 -6.22
CA GLY A 472 -16.20 12.35 -5.02
C GLY A 472 -14.81 12.97 -5.07
N ASN A 473 -14.15 13.05 -3.92
CA ASN A 473 -12.74 13.39 -3.84
C ASN A 473 -12.03 12.56 -2.77
N ALA A 474 -10.72 12.75 -2.67
CA ALA A 474 -9.87 11.98 -1.76
C ALA A 474 -10.22 12.17 -0.27
N GLU A 475 -10.86 13.28 0.13
CA GLU A 475 -11.26 13.52 1.53
C GLU A 475 -12.67 13.03 1.84
N HIS A 476 -13.53 12.99 0.82
CA HIS A 476 -14.93 12.62 0.88
C HIS A 476 -15.25 11.65 -0.27
N PRO A 477 -14.75 10.40 -0.20
CA PRO A 477 -14.92 9.42 -1.28
C PRO A 477 -16.37 8.96 -1.43
N SER A 478 -17.17 9.02 -0.37
CA SER A 478 -18.59 8.64 -0.39
C SER A 478 -19.52 9.75 -0.93
N ASP A 479 -19.02 10.99 -1.01
CA ASP A 479 -19.78 12.15 -1.48
C ASP A 479 -19.84 12.16 -3.02
N LYS A 480 -20.57 11.19 -3.58
CA LYS A 480 -20.68 10.94 -5.02
C LYS A 480 -22.08 11.17 -5.54
N PHE A 481 -22.19 11.43 -6.84
CA PHE A 481 -23.44 11.36 -7.58
C PHE A 481 -23.80 9.90 -7.84
N TYR A 482 -24.93 9.48 -7.27
CA TYR A 482 -25.52 8.16 -7.50
C TYR A 482 -26.70 8.30 -8.47
N ASN A 483 -26.92 7.30 -9.32
CA ASN A 483 -28.04 7.24 -10.27
C ASN A 483 -28.30 8.57 -11.01
N THR A 484 -27.24 9.14 -11.58
CA THR A 484 -27.28 10.44 -12.26
C THR A 484 -26.92 10.25 -13.73
N THR A 485 -27.68 10.86 -14.64
CA THR A 485 -27.45 10.80 -16.10
C THR A 485 -26.76 12.07 -16.60
N VAL A 486 -26.04 11.93 -17.71
CA VAL A 486 -25.50 13.04 -18.50
C VAL A 486 -26.38 13.19 -19.73
N GLU A 487 -26.94 14.38 -19.93
CA GLU A 487 -27.93 14.65 -20.96
C GLU A 487 -27.56 15.89 -21.76
N VAL A 488 -27.83 15.90 -23.07
CA VAL A 488 -27.50 17.02 -23.97
C VAL A 488 -28.73 17.49 -24.75
N LEU A 489 -28.78 18.78 -25.04
CA LEU A 489 -29.84 19.42 -25.82
C LEU A 489 -29.25 19.90 -27.17
N PRO A 490 -29.59 19.26 -28.29
CA PRO A 490 -29.22 19.70 -29.64
C PRO A 490 -29.91 21.01 -30.04
N LEU A 491 -29.21 21.85 -30.82
CA LEU A 491 -29.74 23.14 -31.32
C LEU A 491 -30.92 22.96 -32.29
N ASP A 492 -30.79 22.02 -33.23
CA ASP A 492 -31.77 21.79 -34.29
C ASP A 492 -32.98 20.95 -33.82
N GLY A 493 -33.01 20.62 -32.52
CA GLY A 493 -34.03 19.79 -31.91
C GLY A 493 -34.09 18.37 -32.51
N PRO A 494 -34.85 17.45 -31.88
CA PRO A 494 -35.02 16.10 -32.41
C PRO A 494 -35.85 16.02 -33.71
N ALA A 495 -36.22 17.17 -34.32
CA ALA A 495 -37.26 17.24 -35.35
C ALA A 495 -36.84 17.94 -36.66
N SER A 496 -35.62 18.49 -36.81
CA SER A 496 -35.29 19.30 -38.00
C SER A 496 -34.08 18.88 -38.84
N SER A 497 -33.40 17.77 -38.54
CA SER A 497 -32.43 17.17 -39.47
C SER A 497 -33.00 15.90 -40.12
N ASN A 498 -33.01 15.91 -41.45
CA ASN A 498 -33.49 14.82 -42.29
C ASN A 498 -32.89 13.45 -41.91
N SER A 499 -33.77 12.48 -41.66
CA SER A 499 -33.60 11.05 -42.00
C SER A 499 -32.49 10.20 -41.34
N ILE A 500 -31.82 10.62 -40.26
CA ILE A 500 -31.03 9.68 -39.42
C ILE A 500 -31.10 10.09 -37.93
N PHE A 501 -32.31 10.19 -37.35
CA PHE A 501 -32.42 9.93 -35.92
C PHE A 501 -32.31 8.42 -35.76
N THR A 502 -31.12 7.96 -35.40
CA THR A 502 -30.85 6.56 -35.08
C THR A 502 -31.85 6.09 -34.01
N SER A 503 -32.31 4.84 -34.10
CA SER A 503 -33.26 4.24 -33.16
C SER A 503 -32.84 4.37 -31.68
N TRP A 504 -31.54 4.55 -31.43
CA TRP A 504 -30.95 4.78 -30.11
C TRP A 504 -31.31 6.15 -29.51
N ALA A 505 -31.26 7.23 -30.30
CA ALA A 505 -31.52 8.58 -29.82
C ALA A 505 -33.01 8.81 -29.51
N SER A 506 -33.91 8.13 -30.24
CA SER A 506 -35.35 8.12 -29.94
C SER A 506 -35.72 7.39 -28.64
N ALA A 507 -34.95 6.35 -28.25
CA ALA A 507 -35.19 5.60 -27.01
C ALA A 507 -34.72 6.34 -25.76
N ASN A 508 -33.75 7.25 -25.91
CA ASN A 508 -33.11 8.00 -24.83
C ASN A 508 -33.53 9.48 -24.79
N LEU A 509 -34.64 9.82 -25.44
CA LEU A 509 -35.19 11.16 -25.46
C LEU A 509 -36.04 11.41 -24.21
N THR A 510 -35.71 12.47 -23.49
CA THR A 510 -36.48 12.97 -22.34
C THR A 510 -37.66 13.82 -22.80
N SER A 511 -38.68 13.98 -21.96
CA SER A 511 -39.90 14.72 -22.29
C SER A 511 -39.69 16.21 -22.60
N ASP A 512 -38.57 16.77 -22.17
CA ASP A 512 -38.17 18.17 -22.39
C ASP A 512 -37.10 18.33 -23.49
N GLY A 513 -36.86 17.29 -24.28
CA GLY A 513 -36.06 17.35 -25.51
C GLY A 513 -34.56 17.09 -25.33
N TYR A 514 -34.09 16.77 -24.12
CA TYR A 514 -32.72 16.32 -23.90
C TYR A 514 -32.55 14.85 -24.31
N VAL A 515 -31.34 14.50 -24.77
CA VAL A 515 -30.93 13.14 -25.10
C VAL A 515 -29.94 12.64 -24.05
N ILE A 516 -30.18 11.46 -23.48
CA ILE A 516 -29.25 10.84 -22.52
C ILE A 516 -28.05 10.28 -23.28
N VAL A 517 -26.84 10.78 -22.95
CA VAL A 517 -25.57 10.39 -23.59
C VAL A 517 -24.63 9.62 -22.67
N GLY A 518 -24.93 9.57 -21.36
CA GLY A 518 -24.14 8.81 -20.41
C GLY A 518 -24.77 8.74 -19.02
N LYS A 519 -24.12 8.02 -18.11
CA LYS A 519 -24.50 7.90 -16.70
C LYS A 519 -23.27 7.75 -15.83
N PHE A 520 -23.39 8.11 -14.56
CA PHE A 520 -22.37 7.82 -13.56
C PHE A 520 -22.35 6.31 -13.26
N ASP A 521 -21.15 5.74 -13.25
CA ASP A 521 -20.93 4.36 -12.80
C ASP A 521 -20.86 4.24 -11.27
N GLY A 522 -20.75 3.02 -10.76
CA GLY A 522 -20.63 2.77 -9.31
C GLY A 522 -19.35 3.35 -8.67
N SER A 523 -18.36 3.77 -9.47
CA SER A 523 -17.17 4.45 -8.99
C SER A 523 -17.34 5.97 -8.90
N GLY A 524 -18.44 6.52 -9.43
CA GLY A 524 -18.70 7.95 -9.48
C GLY A 524 -18.11 8.63 -10.71
N ILE A 525 -17.86 7.91 -11.81
CA ILE A 525 -17.31 8.46 -13.04
C ILE A 525 -18.36 8.38 -14.15
N ALA A 526 -18.56 9.48 -14.87
CA ALA A 526 -19.32 9.51 -16.11
C ALA A 526 -18.40 9.99 -17.23
N ARG A 527 -18.07 9.10 -18.17
CA ARG A 527 -17.27 9.43 -19.36
C ARG A 527 -17.94 8.88 -20.61
N GLY A 528 -17.87 9.63 -21.70
CA GLY A 528 -18.48 9.21 -22.96
C GLY A 528 -18.13 10.15 -24.12
N THR A 529 -18.39 9.68 -25.32
CA THR A 529 -18.34 10.48 -26.56
C THR A 529 -19.75 10.83 -26.98
N VAL A 530 -19.95 12.04 -27.50
CA VAL A 530 -21.25 12.47 -28.04
C VAL A 530 -21.27 12.16 -29.54
N ASP A 531 -22.34 11.53 -30.00
CA ASP A 531 -22.52 11.14 -31.41
C ASP A 531 -22.57 12.39 -32.30
N GLU A 532 -21.74 12.43 -33.35
CA GLU A 532 -21.64 13.55 -34.29
C GLU A 532 -22.97 13.84 -35.00
N SER A 533 -23.85 12.85 -35.11
CA SER A 533 -25.19 13.01 -35.69
C SER A 533 -26.11 13.96 -34.90
N LEU A 534 -25.81 14.21 -33.62
CA LEU A 534 -26.55 15.17 -32.78
C LEU A 534 -26.22 16.63 -33.13
N GLY A 535 -25.17 16.88 -33.92
CA GLY A 535 -24.79 18.21 -34.37
C GLY A 535 -24.37 19.14 -33.23
N LYS A 536 -24.72 20.43 -33.34
CA LYS A 536 -24.34 21.44 -32.34
C LYS A 536 -25.23 21.35 -31.10
N ILE A 537 -24.60 21.30 -29.94
CA ILE A 537 -25.24 21.20 -28.63
C ILE A 537 -25.38 22.58 -28.01
N GLN A 538 -26.60 22.92 -27.58
CA GLN A 538 -26.91 24.18 -26.91
C GLN A 538 -26.69 24.09 -25.39
N SER A 539 -26.99 22.95 -24.78
CA SER A 539 -26.87 22.76 -23.34
C SER A 539 -26.52 21.32 -23.00
N LEU A 540 -25.72 21.13 -21.96
CA LEU A 540 -25.47 19.85 -21.30
C LEU A 540 -26.01 19.95 -19.88
N ARG A 541 -26.59 18.87 -19.34
CA ARG A 541 -26.98 18.80 -17.94
C ARG A 541 -26.65 17.46 -17.29
N LEU A 542 -26.48 17.48 -15.97
CA LEU A 542 -26.52 16.30 -15.13
C LEU A 542 -27.88 16.25 -14.45
N HIS A 543 -28.55 15.11 -14.51
CA HIS A 543 -29.89 14.91 -13.94
C HIS A 543 -29.87 13.79 -12.90
N VAL A 544 -30.22 14.13 -11.67
CA VAL A 544 -30.24 13.21 -10.53
C VAL A 544 -31.58 12.48 -10.47
N HIS A 545 -31.58 11.14 -10.49
CA HIS A 545 -32.81 10.33 -10.50
C HIS A 545 -33.16 9.73 -9.13
N SER A 546 -32.22 9.65 -8.20
CA SER A 546 -32.46 9.14 -6.85
C SER A 546 -32.00 10.12 -5.78
N ASP A 547 -32.58 10.00 -4.60
CA ASP A 547 -32.07 10.63 -3.40
C ASP A 547 -30.69 10.07 -3.03
N SER A 548 -29.88 10.90 -2.37
CA SER A 548 -28.59 10.51 -1.82
C SER A 548 -28.53 10.88 -0.36
N GLU A 549 -28.18 9.90 0.49
CA GLU A 549 -27.94 10.13 1.92
C GLU A 549 -26.67 10.98 2.17
N ASN A 550 -25.75 10.98 1.20
CA ASN A 550 -24.52 11.75 1.23
C ASN A 550 -24.61 13.02 0.39
N TRP A 551 -23.75 13.99 0.68
CA TRP A 551 -23.54 15.15 -0.19
C TRP A 551 -22.88 14.69 -1.50
N ALA A 552 -22.79 15.56 -2.51
CA ALA A 552 -22.17 15.18 -3.77
C ALA A 552 -21.07 16.14 -4.18
N ILE A 553 -19.94 15.59 -4.60
CA ILE A 553 -18.79 16.33 -5.09
C ILE A 553 -18.62 16.11 -6.59
N LEU A 554 -18.28 17.16 -7.34
CA LEU A 554 -17.64 17.02 -8.67
C LEU A 554 -16.22 17.55 -8.57
N SER A 555 -15.25 16.64 -8.63
CA SER A 555 -13.83 16.94 -8.54
C SER A 555 -13.18 17.20 -9.90
N GLU A 556 -13.80 16.75 -10.99
CA GLU A 556 -13.32 16.96 -12.35
C GLU A 556 -14.52 17.14 -13.29
N ILE A 557 -14.44 18.17 -14.12
CA ILE A 557 -15.40 18.46 -15.17
C ILE A 557 -14.60 18.76 -16.42
N HIS A 558 -14.61 17.87 -17.40
CA HIS A 558 -13.89 18.08 -18.64
C HIS A 558 -14.82 17.85 -19.82
N ILE A 559 -15.06 18.91 -20.59
CA ILE A 559 -15.87 18.88 -21.80
C ILE A 559 -14.97 19.29 -22.96
N GLN A 560 -14.72 18.36 -23.87
CA GLN A 560 -13.86 18.60 -25.02
C GLN A 560 -14.69 18.96 -26.24
N ASP A 561 -14.44 20.13 -26.81
CA ASP A 561 -15.02 20.57 -28.07
C ASP A 561 -14.09 20.28 -29.26
N GLU A 562 -14.57 20.50 -30.47
CA GLU A 562 -13.77 20.30 -31.68
C GLU A 562 -12.59 21.29 -31.79
N GLN A 563 -12.72 22.50 -31.26
CA GLN A 563 -11.71 23.57 -31.39
C GLN A 563 -10.50 23.37 -30.47
N SER A 564 -10.68 22.73 -29.31
CA SER A 564 -9.62 22.40 -28.34
C SER A 564 -8.73 21.22 -28.74
N SER A 565 -9.03 20.55 -29.87
CA SER A 565 -8.25 19.43 -30.40
C SER A 565 -7.17 19.81 -31.44
N ARG A 566 -6.77 21.08 -31.50
CA ARG A 566 -5.69 21.60 -32.35
C ARG A 566 -4.47 22.07 -31.56
#